data_AF-A0A4V0ZFN7-F1
#
_entry.id   AF-A0A4V0ZFN7-F1
#
_cell.length_a   1.000
_cell.length_b   1.000
_cell.length_c   1.000
_cell.angle_alpha   90.00
_cell.angle_beta   90.00
_cell.angle_gamma   90.00
#
_symmetry.space_group_name_H-M   'P 1'
#
loop_
_entity.id
_entity.type
_entity.pdbx_description
1 polymer ?
#
loop_
_entity_poly.entity_id
_entity_poly.type
_entity_poly.pdbx_seq_one_letter_code
_entity_poly.pdbx_strand_id
1 'polypeptide(L)'
;MSNRNWVCFSCRITNRKSSRFAGKAICSECGGELNYLGYKIPVPPKSKPKEWKKLQEQLASEAREYERDIFKAKVRNRHDLEQELEKLKALPSNIGRQSLIKQLEKRLKYA
;
A
#
# COMPACT_ATOMS: atom_id res chain seq x y z
N MET A 1 -23.22 2.84 -8.96
CA MET A 1 -22.47 2.57 -7.71
C MET A 1 -21.73 1.27 -7.88
N SER A 2 -20.40 1.23 -7.73
CA SER A 2 -19.63 -0.01 -7.87
C SER A 2 -19.54 -0.72 -6.52
N ASN A 3 -19.89 -2.01 -6.52
CA ASN A 3 -19.65 -2.88 -5.37
C ASN A 3 -18.24 -3.46 -5.49
N ARG A 4 -17.60 -3.66 -4.34
CA ARG A 4 -16.27 -4.26 -4.23
C ARG A 4 -16.38 -5.61 -3.54
N ASN A 5 -15.56 -6.55 -3.97
CA ASN A 5 -15.52 -7.90 -3.41
C ASN A 5 -14.64 -7.91 -2.16
N TRP A 6 -15.17 -8.50 -1.10
CA TRP A 6 -14.46 -8.82 0.14
C TRP A 6 -14.55 -10.31 0.35
N VAL A 7 -13.44 -10.98 0.61
CA VAL A 7 -13.38 -12.44 0.59
C VAL A 7 -12.85 -13.02 1.89
N CYS A 8 -13.45 -14.12 2.34
CA CYS A 8 -12.89 -14.95 3.39
C CYS A 8 -12.18 -16.13 2.75
N PHE A 9 -10.85 -16.22 2.86
CA PHE A 9 -10.11 -17.36 2.31
C PHE A 9 -10.40 -18.66 3.06
N SER A 10 -10.65 -18.60 4.37
CA SER A 10 -10.97 -19.78 5.18
C SER A 10 -12.33 -20.37 4.81
N CYS A 11 -13.37 -19.54 4.75
CA CYS A 11 -14.74 -19.98 4.44
C CYS A 11 -15.05 -20.04 2.93
N ARG A 12 -14.17 -19.46 2.09
CA ARG A 12 -14.32 -19.36 0.63
C ARG A 12 -15.65 -18.71 0.22
N ILE A 13 -16.00 -17.63 0.92
CA ILE A 13 -17.20 -16.82 0.65
C ILE A 13 -16.82 -15.41 0.21
N THR A 14 -17.74 -14.76 -0.48
CA THR A 14 -17.60 -13.37 -0.93
C THR A 14 -18.74 -12.52 -0.39
N ASN A 15 -18.37 -11.42 0.25
CA ASN A 15 -19.30 -10.37 0.63
C ASN A 15 -19.07 -9.16 -0.27
N ARG A 16 -20.12 -8.76 -0.99
CA ARG A 16 -20.08 -7.53 -1.79
C ARG A 16 -20.48 -6.36 -0.91
N LYS A 17 -19.61 -5.35 -0.84
CA LYS A 17 -19.89 -4.11 -0.11
C LYS A 17 -19.78 -2.92 -1.05
N SER A 18 -20.50 -1.84 -0.73
CA SER A 18 -20.45 -0.61 -1.52
C SER A 18 -19.03 -0.04 -1.54
N SER A 19 -18.68 0.70 -2.59
CA SER A 19 -17.38 1.37 -2.68
C SER A 19 -17.13 2.40 -1.55
N ARG A 20 -18.19 2.86 -0.89
CA ARG A 20 -18.14 3.82 0.23
C ARG A 20 -18.03 3.15 1.59
N PHE A 21 -18.02 1.82 1.66
CA PHE A 21 -17.86 1.11 2.91
C PHE A 21 -16.45 1.35 3.49
N ALA A 22 -16.40 1.99 4.66
CA ALA A 22 -15.17 2.36 5.37
C ALA A 22 -14.95 1.56 6.67
N GLY A 23 -15.73 0.50 6.89
CA GLY A 23 -15.64 -0.33 8.10
C GLY A 23 -14.74 -1.56 7.92
N LYS A 24 -14.56 -2.31 9.01
CA LYS A 24 -14.00 -3.67 8.95
C LYS A 24 -15.06 -4.62 8.41
N ALA A 25 -14.72 -5.36 7.36
CA ALA A 25 -15.61 -6.34 6.78
C ALA A 25 -15.38 -7.69 7.49
N ILE A 26 -16.42 -8.23 8.11
CA ILE A 26 -16.36 -9.49 8.86
C ILE A 26 -17.08 -10.60 8.11
N CYS A 27 -16.54 -11.81 8.19
CA CYS A 27 -17.11 -13.04 7.63
C CYS A 27 -18.34 -13.46 8.44
N SER A 28 -19.46 -13.72 7.77
CA SER A 28 -20.70 -14.17 8.42
C SER A 28 -20.62 -15.61 8.94
N GLU A 29 -19.68 -16.42 8.45
CA GLU A 29 -19.55 -17.84 8.79
C GLU A 29 -18.58 -18.08 9.95
N CYS A 30 -17.40 -17.45 9.92
CA CYS A 30 -16.35 -17.67 10.92
C CYS A 30 -16.04 -16.47 11.80
N GLY A 31 -16.68 -15.31 11.57
CA GLY A 31 -16.36 -14.07 12.30
C GLY A 31 -14.98 -13.48 12.01
N GLY A 32 -14.21 -14.07 11.09
CA GLY A 32 -12.88 -13.57 10.70
C GLY A 32 -12.92 -12.32 9.82
N GLU A 33 -11.80 -11.61 9.74
CA GLU A 33 -11.65 -10.43 8.88
C GLU A 33 -11.64 -10.83 7.39
N LEU A 34 -12.33 -10.05 6.56
CA LEU A 34 -12.39 -10.24 5.12
C LEU A 34 -11.28 -9.45 4.43
N ASN A 35 -10.70 -10.08 3.42
CA ASN A 35 -9.67 -9.49 2.59
C ASN A 35 -10.31 -8.70 1.46
N TYR A 36 -9.83 -7.47 1.27
CA TYR A 36 -10.27 -6.62 0.18
C TYR A 36 -9.68 -7.10 -1.15
N LEU A 37 -10.54 -7.38 -2.13
CA LEU A 37 -10.15 -7.85 -3.46
C LEU A 37 -10.39 -6.80 -4.56
N GLY A 38 -11.23 -5.81 -4.29
CA GLY A 38 -11.66 -4.83 -5.28
C GLY A 38 -12.71 -5.37 -6.24
N TYR A 39 -12.82 -4.79 -7.44
CA TYR A 39 -13.89 -5.11 -8.40
C TYR A 39 -13.41 -5.84 -9.66
N LYS A 40 -12.11 -5.78 -9.97
CA LYS A 40 -11.53 -6.35 -11.20
C LYS A 40 -11.14 -7.81 -11.07
N ILE A 41 -10.79 -8.25 -9.87
CA ILE A 41 -10.29 -9.61 -9.65
C ILE A 41 -11.51 -10.53 -9.52
N PRO A 42 -11.64 -11.54 -10.40
CA PRO A 42 -12.73 -12.50 -10.33
C PRO A 42 -12.57 -13.38 -9.09
N VAL A 43 -13.67 -13.63 -8.38
CA VAL A 43 -13.67 -14.54 -7.23
C VAL A 43 -13.90 -15.97 -7.74
N PRO A 44 -13.01 -16.92 -7.40
CA PRO A 44 -13.20 -18.33 -7.75
C PRO A 44 -14.47 -18.93 -7.12
N PRO A 45 -15.09 -19.93 -7.77
CA PRO A 45 -16.17 -20.70 -7.17
C PRO A 45 -15.74 -21.39 -5.86
N LYS A 46 -16.65 -21.46 -4.86
CA LYS A 46 -16.39 -22.08 -3.54
C LYS A 46 -15.89 -23.53 -3.64
N SER A 47 -16.37 -24.27 -4.63
CA SER A 47 -16.03 -25.67 -4.92
C SER A 47 -14.57 -25.89 -5.36
N LYS A 48 -13.82 -24.83 -5.68
CA LYS A 48 -12.47 -24.92 -6.22
C LYS A 48 -11.39 -24.43 -5.22
N PRO A 49 -11.05 -25.23 -4.20
CA PRO A 49 -10.11 -24.81 -3.14
C PRO A 49 -8.72 -24.46 -3.67
N LYS A 50 -8.26 -25.12 -4.74
CA LYS A 50 -6.96 -24.82 -5.36
C LYS A 50 -6.91 -23.42 -5.97
N GLU A 51 -7.99 -22.96 -6.60
CA GLU A 51 -8.06 -21.61 -7.17
C GLU A 51 -8.11 -20.54 -6.07
N TRP A 52 -8.80 -20.81 -4.96
CA TRP A 52 -8.80 -19.95 -3.77
C TRP A 52 -7.41 -19.81 -3.16
N LYS A 53 -6.68 -20.92 -3.03
CA LYS A 53 -5.29 -20.91 -2.54
C LYS A 53 -4.38 -20.10 -3.45
N LYS A 54 -4.49 -20.30 -4.77
CA LYS A 54 -3.74 -19.54 -5.77
C LYS A 54 -4.03 -18.03 -5.67
N LEU A 55 -5.29 -17.65 -5.49
CA LEU A 55 -5.66 -16.25 -5.29
C LEU A 55 -5.04 -15.66 -4.03
N GLN A 56 -5.06 -16.41 -2.92
CA GLN A 56 -4.45 -15.98 -1.66
C GLN A 56 -2.94 -15.76 -1.81
N GLU A 57 -2.25 -16.70 -2.47
CA GLU A 57 -0.81 -16.61 -2.74
C GLU A 57 -0.47 -15.44 -3.65
N GLN A 58 -1.28 -15.19 -4.68
CA GLN A 58 -1.12 -14.06 -5.58
C GLN A 58 -1.22 -12.72 -4.82
N LEU A 59 -2.27 -12.52 -4.03
CA LEU A 59 -2.42 -11.28 -3.24
C LEU A 59 -1.28 -11.10 -2.24
N ALA A 60 -0.83 -12.17 -1.60
CA ALA A 60 0.31 -12.12 -0.70
C ALA A 60 1.61 -11.74 -1.43
N SER A 61 1.80 -12.21 -2.67
CA SER A 61 2.96 -11.81 -3.48
C SER A 61 2.89 -10.33 -3.88
N GLU A 62 1.74 -9.89 -4.38
CA GLU A 62 1.50 -8.50 -4.77
C GLU A 62 1.69 -7.54 -3.59
N ALA A 63 1.20 -7.90 -2.39
CA ALA A 63 1.40 -7.11 -1.19
C ALA A 63 2.89 -6.95 -0.84
N ARG A 64 3.66 -8.05 -0.90
CA ARG A 64 5.11 -8.01 -0.65
C ARG A 64 5.86 -7.19 -1.70
N GLU A 65 5.46 -7.26 -2.97
CA GLU A 65 6.03 -6.43 -4.03
C GLU A 65 5.76 -4.95 -3.79
N TYR A 66 4.51 -4.61 -3.49
CA TYR A 66 4.11 -3.25 -3.19
C TYR A 66 4.85 -2.68 -1.97
N GLU A 67 5.00 -3.44 -0.90
CA GLU A 67 5.79 -3.03 0.27
C GLU A 67 7.26 -2.79 -0.08
N ARG A 68 7.86 -3.66 -0.90
CA ARG A 68 9.24 -3.48 -1.39
C ARG A 68 9.38 -2.22 -2.22
N ASP A 69 8.42 -1.93 -3.09
CA ASP A 69 8.47 -0.75 -3.94
C ASP A 69 8.25 0.54 -3.16
N ILE A 70 7.34 0.54 -2.17
CA ILE A 70 7.22 1.64 -1.20
C ILE A 70 8.54 1.86 -0.48
N PHE A 71 9.17 0.79 0.02
CA PHE A 71 10.43 0.89 0.74
C PHE A 71 11.53 1.48 -0.15
N LYS A 72 11.69 0.97 -1.38
CA LYS A 72 12.64 1.52 -2.37
C LYS A 72 12.38 2.99 -2.66
N ALA A 73 11.12 3.38 -2.84
CA ALA A 73 10.74 4.77 -3.09
C ALA A 73 11.12 5.69 -1.91
N LYS A 74 10.88 5.25 -0.67
CA LYS A 74 11.30 5.99 0.54
C LYS A 74 12.80 6.19 0.60
N VAL A 75 13.57 5.12 0.40
CA VAL A 75 15.05 5.18 0.41
C VAL A 75 15.55 6.11 -0.70
N ARG A 76 15.01 6.01 -1.92
CA ARG A 76 15.36 6.90 -3.03
C ARG A 76 15.08 8.36 -2.69
N ASN A 77 13.87 8.67 -2.23
CA ASN A 77 13.48 10.04 -1.87
C ASN A 77 14.40 10.63 -0.80
N ARG A 78 14.77 9.81 0.21
CA ARG A 78 15.72 10.21 1.25
C ARG A 78 17.09 10.55 0.65
N HIS A 79 17.60 9.70 -0.24
CA HIS A 79 18.89 9.92 -0.87
C HIS A 79 18.90 11.15 -1.79
N ASP A 80 17.82 11.38 -2.54
CA ASP A 80 17.67 12.56 -3.39
C ASP A 80 17.72 13.84 -2.54
N LEU A 81 17.06 13.85 -1.38
CA LEU A 81 17.13 14.96 -0.41
C LEU A 81 18.53 15.16 0.17
N GLU A 82 19.25 14.08 0.49
CA GLU A 82 20.64 14.13 0.99
C GLU A 82 21.58 14.74 -0.05
N GLN A 83 21.49 14.30 -1.31
CA GLN A 83 22.30 14.84 -2.41
C GLN A 83 21.97 16.31 -2.70
N GLU A 84 20.69 16.68 -2.66
CA GLU A 84 20.28 18.08 -2.87
C GLU A 84 20.82 18.99 -1.77
N LEU A 85 20.78 18.53 -0.52
CA LEU A 85 21.38 19.24 0.61
C LEU A 85 22.89 19.42 0.45
N GLU A 86 23.61 18.37 0.04
CA GLU A 86 25.06 18.43 -0.19
C GLU A 86 25.40 19.46 -1.28
N LYS A 87 24.69 19.43 -2.41
CA LYS A 87 24.86 20.41 -3.50
C LYS A 87 24.61 21.84 -3.04
N LEU A 88 23.56 22.07 -2.24
CA LEU A 88 23.24 23.40 -1.74
C LEU A 88 24.24 23.90 -0.68
N LYS A 89 24.79 23.00 0.15
CA LYS A 89 25.81 23.33 1.16
C LYS A 89 27.18 23.65 0.53
N ALA A 90 27.49 23.08 -0.63
CA ALA A 90 28.73 23.35 -1.36
C ALA A 90 28.78 24.74 -2.03
N LEU A 91 27.63 25.40 -2.23
CA LEU A 91 27.56 26.71 -2.88
C LEU A 91 27.79 27.87 -1.89
N PRO A 92 28.35 29.03 -2.32
CA PRO A 92 28.58 30.19 -1.46
C PRO A 92 27.30 30.68 -0.79
N SER A 93 27.32 30.90 0.53
CA SER A 93 26.12 31.18 1.34
C SER A 93 25.24 32.32 0.81
N ASN A 94 23.91 32.08 0.76
CA ASN A 94 22.88 33.08 0.42
C ASN A 94 21.68 32.86 1.37
N ILE A 95 21.07 33.94 1.87
CA ILE A 95 19.93 33.92 2.82
C ILE A 95 18.78 33.05 2.31
N GLY A 96 18.41 33.16 1.02
CA GLY A 96 17.36 32.34 0.41
C GLY A 96 17.73 30.85 0.31
N ARG A 97 19.03 30.53 0.25
CA ARG A 97 19.51 29.14 0.25
C ARG A 97 19.52 28.54 1.65
N GLN A 98 19.82 29.33 2.68
CA GLN A 98 19.80 28.86 4.07
C GLN A 98 18.40 28.46 4.52
N SER A 99 17.34 29.17 4.09
CA SER A 99 15.96 28.78 4.39
C SER A 99 15.57 27.49 3.68
N LEU A 100 15.97 27.31 2.42
CA LEU A 100 15.74 26.09 1.65
C LEU A 100 16.45 24.88 2.28
N ILE A 101 17.72 25.03 2.69
CA ILE A 101 18.46 23.98 3.41
C ILE A 101 17.72 23.55 4.68
N LYS A 102 17.26 24.50 5.51
CA LYS A 102 16.47 24.18 6.73
C LYS A 102 15.17 23.44 6.41
N GLN A 103 14.49 23.80 5.33
CA GLN A 103 13.26 23.11 4.90
C GLN A 103 13.54 21.68 4.45
N LEU A 104 14.61 21.47 3.68
CA LEU A 104 15.01 20.14 3.21
C LEU A 104 15.51 19.26 4.37
N GLU A 105 16.27 19.80 5.32
CA GLU A 105 16.67 19.08 6.55
C GLU A 105 15.46 18.64 7.38
N LYS A 106 14.43 19.50 7.50
CA LYS A 106 13.18 19.13 8.17
C LYS A 106 12.47 17.99 7.43
N ARG A 107 12.40 18.04 6.09
CA ARG A 107 11.79 16.97 5.29
C ARG A 107 12.55 15.65 5.46
N LEU A 108 13.88 15.69 5.42
CA LEU A 108 14.73 14.50 5.59
C LEU A 108 14.54 13.83 6.97
N LYS A 109 14.31 14.62 8.03
CA LYS A 109 14.04 14.11 9.38
C LYS A 109 12.77 13.24 9.46
N TYR A 110 11.80 13.48 8.58
CA TYR A 110 10.50 12.79 8.57
C TYR A 110 10.26 11.97 7.29
N ALA A 111 11.30 11.78 6.47
CA ALA A 111 11.26 11.02 5.21
C ALA A 111 11.37 9.50 5.44
#